data_AF-A0A6M3XU74-F1
#
_entry.id   AF-A0A6M3XU74-F1
#
_cell.length_a   1.000
_cell.length_b   1.000
_cell.length_c   1.000
_cell.angle_alpha   90.00
_cell.angle_beta   90.00
_cell.angle_gamma   90.00
#
_symmetry.space_group_name_H-M   'P 1'
#
loop_
_entity.id
_entity.type
_entity.pdbx_description
1 polymer ?
#
loop_
_entity_poly.entity_id
_entity_poly.type
_entity_poly.pdbx_seq_one_letter_code
_entity_poly.pdbx_strand_id
1 'polypeptide(L)' 'MSEQTATGATPNKDYWSNMGTYCCGACFFFVPKRDHDSLGRCRRRAPTMNGFPAVYKTDWCGDHKLDERKIDT' A
#
# COMPACT_ATOMS: atom_id res chain seq x y z
N MET A 1 -7.67 14.55 -48.05
CA MET A 1 -7.80 13.42 -47.13
C MET A 1 -6.81 13.69 -46.01
N SER A 2 -7.23 14.44 -44.99
CA SER A 2 -6.32 14.85 -43.91
C SER A 2 -6.34 13.75 -42.85
N GLU A 3 -5.23 13.02 -42.76
CA GLU A 3 -4.98 12.04 -41.71
C GLU A 3 -5.02 12.74 -40.35
N GLN A 4 -5.99 12.38 -39.54
CA GLN A 4 -6.07 12.79 -38.14
C GLN A 4 -5.04 11.95 -37.37
N THR A 5 -3.92 12.57 -37.01
CA THR A 5 -2.93 11.98 -36.12
C THR A 5 -3.53 11.85 -34.72
N ALA A 6 -3.74 10.61 -34.28
CA ALA A 6 -4.26 10.26 -32.96
C ALA A 6 -3.24 10.63 -31.87
N THR A 7 -3.25 11.88 -31.42
CA THR A 7 -2.63 12.28 -30.15
C THR A 7 -3.57 11.89 -29.00
N GLY A 8 -3.08 11.06 -28.07
CA GLY A 8 -3.70 10.97 -26.75
C GLY A 8 -3.84 9.57 -26.16
N ALA A 9 -2.81 8.73 -26.22
CA ALA A 9 -2.70 7.67 -25.23
C ALA A 9 -2.38 8.34 -23.88
N THR A 10 -3.38 8.47 -23.01
CA THR A 10 -3.11 8.78 -21.60
C THR A 10 -2.12 7.73 -21.10
N PRO A 11 -1.00 8.10 -20.45
CA PRO A 11 -0.12 7.11 -19.86
C PRO A 11 -1.00 6.28 -18.93
N ASN A 12 -1.04 4.97 -19.16
CA ASN A 12 -1.75 4.03 -18.32
C ASN A 12 -1.25 4.27 -16.90
N LYS A 13 -2.00 5.08 -16.14
CA LYS A 13 -1.66 5.42 -14.77
C LYS A 13 -1.97 4.16 -14.01
N ASP A 14 -0.97 3.27 -13.97
CA ASP A 14 -1.03 2.13 -13.11
C ASP A 14 -1.37 2.67 -11.73
N TYR A 15 -2.49 2.24 -11.17
CA TYR A 15 -2.91 2.66 -9.83
C TYR A 15 -1.82 2.31 -8.79
N TRP A 16 -0.90 1.39 -9.15
CA TRP A 16 0.30 1.04 -8.41
C TRP A 16 1.44 2.08 -8.50
N SER A 17 1.42 3.00 -9.48
CA SER A 17 2.42 4.08 -9.60
C SER A 17 2.36 5.10 -8.45
N ASN A 18 1.24 5.19 -7.74
CA ASN A 18 1.06 6.03 -6.55
C ASN A 18 1.33 5.27 -5.24
N MET A 19 1.94 4.08 -5.31
CA MET A 19 2.18 3.21 -4.16
C MET A 19 2.92 3.89 -3.00
N GLY A 20 3.71 4.94 -3.25
CA GLY A 20 4.44 5.66 -2.20
C GLY A 20 3.57 6.13 -1.02
N THR A 21 2.26 6.32 -1.24
CA THR A 21 1.30 6.75 -0.19
C THR A 21 0.43 5.62 0.37
N TYR A 22 0.34 4.48 -0.33
CA TYR A 22 -0.56 3.37 0.00
C TYR A 22 0.20 2.14 0.52
N CYS A 23 1.25 2.37 1.33
CA CYS A 23 2.06 1.30 1.92
C CYS A 23 1.54 0.89 3.31
N CYS A 24 1.82 -0.34 3.74
CA CYS A 24 1.37 -0.89 5.02
C CYS A 24 1.79 -0.03 6.21
N GLY A 25 2.92 0.70 6.15
CA GLY A 25 3.31 1.65 7.20
C GLY A 25 2.21 2.68 7.52
N ALA A 26 1.50 3.16 6.51
CA ALA A 26 0.37 4.09 6.63
C ALA A 26 -0.98 3.40 6.90
N CYS A 27 -1.01 2.07 6.99
CA CYS A 27 -2.24 1.32 7.20
C CYS A 27 -2.69 1.38 8.67
N PHE A 28 -4.00 1.53 8.89
CA PHE A 28 -4.65 1.44 10.20
C PHE A 28 -4.38 0.10 10.89
N PHE A 29 -4.29 -0.98 10.11
CA PHE A 29 -4.09 -2.33 10.63
C PHE A 29 -2.63 -2.72 10.85
N PHE A 30 -1.67 -1.90 10.40
CA PHE A 30 -0.26 -2.22 10.55
C PHE A 30 0.25 -1.94 11.97
N VAL A 31 0.99 -2.92 12.50
CA VAL A 31 1.71 -2.81 13.76
C VAL A 31 3.19 -3.04 13.52
N PRO A 32 4.07 -2.08 13.84
CA PRO A 32 5.51 -2.27 13.71
C PRO A 32 6.02 -3.33 14.70
N LYS A 33 7.01 -4.12 14.28
CA LYS A 33 7.74 -5.03 15.18
C LYS A 33 8.79 -4.19 15.93
N ARG A 34 8.87 -4.33 17.26
CA ARG A 34 9.73 -3.48 18.11
C ARG A 34 11.21 -3.47 17.69
N ASP A 35 11.72 -4.59 17.20
CA ASP A 35 13.14 -4.77 16.85
C ASP A 35 13.42 -4.63 15.34
N HIS A 36 12.48 -4.13 14.55
CA HIS A 36 12.65 -3.97 13.11
C HIS A 36 11.97 -2.70 12.58
N ASP A 37 12.77 -1.80 12.03
CA ASP A 37 12.28 -0.55 11.47
C ASP A 37 11.44 -0.72 10.21
N SER A 38 11.69 -1.76 9.41
CA SER A 38 10.97 -1.97 8.15
C SER A 38 9.87 -3.01 8.24
N LEU A 39 9.74 -3.75 9.36
CA LEU A 39 8.93 -4.97 9.43
C LEU A 39 7.83 -4.84 10.47
N GLY A 40 6.65 -5.38 10.16
CA GLY A 40 5.50 -5.37 11.06
C GLY A 40 4.55 -6.53 10.84
N ARG A 41 3.32 -6.36 11.31
CA ARG A 41 2.24 -7.34 11.24
C ARG A 41 0.94 -6.67 10.80
N CYS A 42 0.22 -7.30 9.87
CA CYS A 42 -1.11 -6.83 9.45
C CYS A 42 -2.19 -7.42 10.39
N ARG A 43 -2.90 -6.55 11.11
CA ARG A 43 -3.96 -6.97 12.07
C ARG A 43 -5.35 -7.17 11.46
N ARG A 44 -5.55 -6.92 10.16
CA ARG A 44 -6.88 -7.00 9.55
C ARG A 44 -7.47 -8.41 9.64
N ARG A 45 -6.63 -9.45 9.45
CA ARG A 45 -7.04 -10.86 9.42
C ARG A 45 -6.57 -11.62 10.67
N ALA A 46 -6.82 -11.05 11.85
CA ALA A 46 -6.46 -11.60 13.16
C ALA A 46 -7.39 -12.73 13.64
N PRO A 47 -6.87 -13.78 14.30
CA PRO A 47 -5.67 -14.55 13.98
C PRO A 47 -6.05 -15.78 13.13
N THR A 48 -5.21 -16.11 12.16
CA THR A 48 -5.21 -17.47 11.60
C THR A 48 -4.44 -18.41 12.53
N MET A 49 -4.42 -19.72 12.28
CA MET A 49 -3.60 -20.68 13.04
C MET A 49 -2.11 -20.30 13.10
N ASN A 50 -1.62 -19.48 12.16
CA ASN A 50 -0.23 -19.00 12.07
C ASN A 50 -0.06 -17.56 12.60
N GLY A 51 -1.06 -17.01 13.29
CA GLY A 51 -1.04 -15.65 13.81
C GLY A 51 -1.33 -14.59 12.75
N PHE A 52 -0.60 -13.47 12.84
CA PHE A 52 -0.76 -12.30 11.97
C PHE A 52 0.25 -12.33 10.81
N PRO A 53 -0.14 -12.00 9.57
CA PRO A 53 0.79 -11.93 8.44
C PRO A 53 1.92 -10.93 8.68
N ALA A 54 3.14 -11.34 8.38
CA ALA A 54 4.32 -10.47 8.32
C ALA A 54 4.27 -9.62 7.04
N VAL A 55 4.47 -8.31 7.18
CA VAL A 55 4.49 -7.37 6.06
C VAL A 55 5.59 -6.33 6.29
N TYR A 56 6.21 -5.85 5.22
CA TYR A 56 7.08 -4.68 5.28
C TYR A 56 6.27 -3.38 5.31
N LYS A 57 6.86 -2.31 5.85
CA LYS A 57 6.25 -0.97 5.85
C LYS A 57 5.92 -0.49 4.45
N THR A 58 6.70 -0.89 3.44
CA THR A 58 6.55 -0.52 2.03
C THR A 58 5.62 -1.45 1.25
N ASP A 59 5.13 -2.55 1.84
CA ASP A 59 4.26 -3.50 1.16
C ASP A 59 2.83 -2.99 1.06
N TRP A 60 2.01 -3.67 0.26
CA TRP A 60 0.55 -3.49 0.23
C TRP A 60 -0.15 -4.79 0.63
N CYS A 61 -1.00 -4.74 1.66
CA CYS A 61 -1.61 -5.94 2.26
C CYS A 61 -2.92 -6.39 1.61
N GLY A 62 -3.33 -5.84 0.47
CA GLY A 62 -4.62 -6.15 -0.16
C GLY A 62 -5.80 -5.42 0.49
N ASP A 63 -5.99 -5.64 1.79
CA ASP A 63 -7.07 -5.04 2.59
C ASP A 63 -6.64 -3.71 3.24
N HIS A 64 -5.82 -2.94 2.51
CA HIS A 64 -5.23 -1.72 3.04
C HIS A 64 -6.31 -0.68 3.38
N LYS A 65 -6.19 -0.05 4.55
CA LYS A 65 -6.99 1.11 4.95
C LYS A 65 -6.06 2.17 5.51
N LEU A 66 -6.03 3.34 4.88
CA LEU A 66 -5.23 4.48 5.33
C LEU A 66 -5.63 4.90 6.75
N ASP A 67 -4.62 5.13 7.58
CA ASP A 67 -4.77 5.83 8.86
C ASP A 67 -4.34 7.27 8.65
N GLU A 68 -5.30 8.19 8.58
CA GLU A 68 -5.06 9.61 8.34
C GLU A 68 -4.08 10.22 9.36
N ARG A 69 -4.04 9.66 10.58
CA ARG A 69 -3.11 10.10 11.63
C ARG A 69 -1.66 9.69 11.39
N LYS A 70 -1.39 8.82 10.42
CA LYS A 70 -0.05 8.30 10.08
C LYS A 70 0.51 8.90 8.78
N ILE A 71 -0.27 9.72 8.09
CA ILE A 71 0.12 10.31 6.79
C ILE A 71 0.84 11.65 6.97
N ASP A 72 0.72 12.27 8.16
CA ASP A 72 1.12 13.66 8.42
C ASP A 72 2.41 13.77 9.25
N THR A 73 3.42 12.94 8.97
CA THR A 73 4.71 12.94 9.68
C THR A 73 5.87 12.71 8.71
#